data_AF-A0A7C3AA98-F1
#
_entry.id   AF-A0A7C3AA98-F1
#
_cell.length_a   1.000
_cell.length_b   1.000
_cell.length_c   1.000
_cell.angle_alpha   90.00
_cell.angle_beta   90.00
_cell.angle_gamma   90.00
#
_symmetry.space_group_name_H-M   'P 1'
#
loop_
_entity.id
_entity.type
_entity.pdbx_description
1 polymer ?
#
loop_
_entity_poly.entity_id
_entity_poly.type
_entity_poly.pdbx_seq_one_letter_code
_entity_poly.pdbx_strand_id
1 'polypeptide(L)'
;MRAEELIADPVALEIFRSAMTAVAEEMGASLARSSYSPNIKERLDFSCALFDHTGRMVAQAAHIPAHLGSMPDSVATAIQQFPDFAPGDTVVLNDPFLGGNHLPDITMVSPIFVELEGEQRLVGFAANRAHHADVGGMSPGSMPIATEIYQEGIIIPPIKLWERGELNRAAMALILRNVRTPEERRGDLTAQLAANRTGIRRVQELVSRYGLAQFRALCDALIAYAERITRATIASIPDGVYRFTDYLD
;
A
#
# COMPACT_ATOMS: atom_id res chain seq x y z
N MET A 1 0.69 11.67 -29.78
CA MET A 1 0.12 10.31 -29.90
C MET A 1 -1.26 10.30 -29.31
N ARG A 2 -2.21 9.62 -29.96
CA ARG A 2 -3.48 9.24 -29.33
C ARG A 2 -3.22 8.17 -28.26
N ALA A 3 -4.11 8.00 -27.29
CA ALA A 3 -3.93 7.01 -26.21
C ALA A 3 -3.72 5.58 -26.76
N GLU A 4 -4.44 5.23 -27.82
CA GLU A 4 -4.33 3.92 -28.50
C GLU A 4 -2.94 3.68 -29.12
N GLU A 5 -2.31 4.72 -29.68
CA GLU A 5 -0.96 4.63 -30.26
C GLU A 5 0.11 4.48 -29.17
N LEU A 6 -0.08 5.15 -28.02
CA LEU A 6 0.83 5.10 -26.88
C LEU A 6 0.82 3.73 -26.19
N ILE A 7 -0.35 3.09 -26.11
CA ILE A 7 -0.51 1.75 -25.54
C ILE A 7 0.09 0.68 -26.46
N ALA A 8 0.01 0.88 -27.77
CA ALA A 8 0.59 -0.02 -28.76
C ALA A 8 2.11 0.11 -28.90
N ASP A 9 2.70 1.22 -28.42
CA ASP A 9 4.15 1.42 -28.40
C ASP A 9 4.78 0.73 -27.17
N PRO A 10 5.53 -0.38 -27.36
CA PRO A 10 6.16 -1.09 -26.25
C PRO A 10 7.19 -0.23 -25.51
N VAL A 11 7.81 0.76 -26.19
CA VAL A 11 8.79 1.65 -25.56
C VAL A 11 8.08 2.60 -24.59
N ALA A 12 6.95 3.18 -25.00
CA ALA A 12 6.16 4.06 -24.14
C ALA A 12 5.62 3.33 -22.90
N LEU A 13 5.10 2.10 -23.08
CA LEU A 13 4.62 1.30 -21.96
C LEU A 13 5.74 0.95 -20.97
N GLU A 14 6.93 0.62 -21.47
CA GLU A 14 8.09 0.28 -20.64
C GLU A 14 8.64 1.50 -19.87
N ILE A 15 8.65 2.69 -20.51
CA ILE A 15 8.98 3.95 -19.84
C ILE A 15 7.98 4.24 -18.71
N PHE A 16 6.68 4.05 -18.97
CA PHE A 16 5.65 4.24 -17.95
C PHE A 16 5.77 3.24 -16.79
N ARG A 17 6.00 1.95 -17.10
CA ARG A 17 6.27 0.89 -16.11
C ARG A 17 7.43 1.28 -15.19
N SER A 18 8.54 1.71 -15.79
CA SER A 18 9.74 2.13 -15.07
C SER A 18 9.47 3.34 -14.19
N ALA A 19 8.72 4.33 -14.70
CA ALA A 19 8.34 5.50 -13.92
C ALA A 19 7.47 5.13 -12.71
N MET A 20 6.42 4.33 -12.89
CA MET A 20 5.53 3.90 -11.81
C MET A 20 6.28 3.06 -10.75
N THR A 21 7.19 2.19 -11.19
CA THR A 21 8.05 1.41 -10.28
C THR A 21 8.97 2.32 -9.47
N ALA A 22 9.61 3.29 -10.13
CA ALA A 22 10.48 4.26 -9.47
C ALA A 22 9.73 5.10 -8.43
N VAL A 23 8.45 5.42 -8.65
CA VAL A 23 7.63 6.09 -7.63
C VAL A 23 7.46 5.20 -6.40
N ALA A 24 7.12 3.93 -6.57
CA ALA A 24 6.97 3.01 -5.44
C ALA A 24 8.28 2.82 -4.68
N GLU A 25 9.43 2.77 -5.38
CA GLU A 25 10.76 2.71 -4.78
C GLU A 25 11.10 4.00 -4.02
N GLU A 26 10.75 5.17 -4.55
CA GLU A 26 10.96 6.46 -3.87
C GLU A 26 10.10 6.57 -2.59
N MET A 27 8.87 6.04 -2.62
CA MET A 27 8.04 5.89 -1.41
C MET A 27 8.77 5.02 -0.37
N GLY A 28 9.31 3.88 -0.77
CA GLY A 28 10.05 2.98 0.12
C GLY A 28 11.32 3.63 0.69
N ALA A 29 12.09 4.34 -0.14
CA ALA A 29 13.27 5.06 0.31
C ALA A 29 12.92 6.24 1.23
N SER A 30 11.76 6.88 1.05
CA SER A 30 11.21 7.87 1.97
C SER A 30 10.87 7.23 3.33
N LEU A 31 10.19 6.08 3.31
CA LEU A 31 9.79 5.36 4.51
C LEU A 31 11.02 4.91 5.32
N ALA A 32 11.97 4.21 4.70
CA ALA A 32 13.18 3.75 5.35
C ALA A 32 13.94 4.89 6.05
N ARG A 33 14.16 6.02 5.36
CA ARG A 33 14.95 7.13 5.91
C ARG A 33 14.27 7.86 7.05
N SER A 34 12.94 8.01 7.00
CA SER A 34 12.17 8.78 7.98
C SER A 34 11.64 7.97 9.15
N SER A 35 11.67 6.64 9.07
CA SER A 35 11.24 5.75 10.16
C SER A 35 12.20 5.78 11.36
N TYR A 36 11.62 5.45 12.51
CA TYR A 36 12.24 5.48 13.82
C TYR A 36 12.62 4.06 14.26
N SER A 37 11.74 3.08 14.07
CA SER A 37 12.02 1.71 14.53
C SER A 37 13.06 1.01 13.65
N PRO A 38 13.94 0.17 14.26
CA PRO A 38 14.87 -0.66 13.51
C PRO A 38 14.20 -1.64 12.54
N ASN A 39 12.98 -2.10 12.83
CA ASN A 39 12.24 -3.00 11.93
C ASN A 39 11.98 -2.36 10.57
N ILE A 40 11.54 -1.10 10.56
CA ILE A 40 11.26 -0.41 9.29
C ILE A 40 12.55 0.20 8.72
N LYS A 41 13.37 0.82 9.56
CA LYS A 41 14.56 1.57 9.14
C LYS A 41 15.71 0.68 8.65
N GLU A 42 16.01 -0.38 9.40
CA GLU A 42 17.22 -1.20 9.20
C GLU A 42 16.91 -2.57 8.62
N ARG A 43 15.86 -3.24 9.11
CA ARG A 43 15.41 -4.53 8.55
C ARG A 43 14.62 -4.36 7.25
N LEU A 44 14.19 -3.14 6.95
CA LEU A 44 13.40 -2.79 5.76
C LEU A 44 12.11 -3.61 5.66
N ASP A 45 11.49 -3.86 6.83
CA ASP A 45 10.28 -4.66 6.96
C ASP A 45 9.03 -3.83 6.62
N PHE A 46 8.93 -3.45 5.35
CA PHE A 46 7.84 -2.67 4.80
C PHE A 46 7.65 -2.94 3.31
N SER A 47 6.54 -2.47 2.75
CA SER A 47 6.30 -2.50 1.30
C SER A 47 5.48 -1.29 0.88
N CYS A 48 5.71 -0.80 -0.35
CA CYS A 48 5.00 0.32 -0.93
C CYS A 48 4.43 -0.08 -2.29
N ALA A 49 3.20 0.35 -2.57
CA ALA A 49 2.54 0.07 -3.83
C ALA A 49 1.62 1.23 -4.24
N LEU A 50 1.35 1.27 -5.54
CA LEU A 50 0.46 2.21 -6.21
C LEU A 50 -0.68 1.44 -6.84
N PHE A 51 -1.88 1.98 -6.66
CA PHE A 51 -3.12 1.41 -7.14
C PHE A 51 -3.81 2.42 -8.05
N ASP A 52 -4.55 1.93 -9.04
CA ASP A 52 -5.39 2.79 -9.87
C ASP A 52 -6.65 3.24 -9.14
N HIS A 53 -7.45 4.09 -9.81
CA HIS A 53 -8.70 4.63 -9.26
C HIS A 53 -9.76 3.57 -8.87
N THR A 54 -9.60 2.32 -9.31
CA THR A 54 -10.49 1.20 -8.96
C THR A 54 -9.92 0.30 -7.86
N GLY A 55 -8.70 0.59 -7.38
CA GLY A 55 -8.03 -0.22 -6.37
C GLY A 55 -7.25 -1.41 -6.92
N ARG A 56 -6.96 -1.47 -8.23
CA ARG A 56 -6.07 -2.50 -8.80
C ARG A 56 -4.62 -2.08 -8.64
N MET A 57 -3.75 -2.98 -8.17
CA MET A 57 -2.32 -2.70 -8.01
C MET A 57 -1.66 -2.53 -9.39
N VAL A 58 -1.01 -1.39 -9.61
CA VAL A 58 -0.34 -1.05 -10.88
C VAL A 58 1.18 -1.21 -10.75
N ALA A 59 1.74 -0.81 -9.62
CA ALA A 59 3.17 -0.90 -9.36
C ALA A 59 3.43 -1.13 -7.87
N GLN A 60 4.56 -1.77 -7.60
CA GLN A 60 5.04 -2.05 -6.25
C GLN A 60 6.56 -1.95 -6.24
N ALA A 61 7.12 -1.54 -5.11
CA ALA A 61 8.53 -1.77 -4.86
C ALA A 61 8.70 -3.22 -4.41
N ALA A 62 9.66 -3.94 -5.02
CA ALA A 62 9.88 -5.37 -4.82
C ALA A 62 10.43 -5.65 -3.40
N HIS A 63 9.53 -5.64 -2.43
CA HIS A 63 9.81 -5.89 -1.03
C HIS A 63 9.23 -7.25 -0.62
N ILE A 64 8.44 -7.31 0.45
CA ILE A 64 8.04 -8.55 1.12
C ILE A 64 6.80 -9.13 0.41
N PRO A 65 6.87 -10.34 -0.20
CA PRO A 65 5.74 -10.92 -0.93
C PRO A 65 4.47 -11.08 -0.10
N ALA A 66 4.60 -11.42 1.19
CA ALA A 66 3.47 -11.53 2.11
C ALA A 66 2.72 -10.21 2.27
N HIS A 67 3.40 -9.07 2.27
CA HIS A 67 2.73 -7.76 2.30
C HIS A 67 1.96 -7.52 1.00
N LEU A 68 2.59 -7.81 -0.13
CA LEU A 68 2.08 -7.48 -1.45
C LEU A 68 0.90 -8.38 -1.88
N GLY A 69 0.82 -9.59 -1.32
CA GLY A 69 -0.30 -10.51 -1.55
C GLY A 69 -1.64 -10.02 -0.96
N SER A 70 -1.63 -9.42 0.22
CA SER A 70 -2.86 -9.00 0.93
C SER A 70 -3.07 -7.48 1.01
N MET A 71 -2.07 -6.67 0.61
CA MET A 71 -2.26 -5.23 0.46
C MET A 71 -3.42 -4.87 -0.49
N PRO A 72 -3.68 -5.59 -1.61
CA PRO A 72 -4.89 -5.38 -2.42
C PRO A 72 -6.18 -5.48 -1.61
N ASP A 73 -6.29 -6.45 -0.70
CA ASP A 73 -7.48 -6.61 0.15
C ASP A 73 -7.61 -5.45 1.15
N SER A 74 -6.50 -4.98 1.72
CA SER A 74 -6.50 -3.78 2.58
C SER A 74 -7.01 -2.54 1.83
N VAL A 75 -6.57 -2.34 0.59
CA VAL A 75 -7.01 -1.21 -0.25
C VAL A 75 -8.48 -1.36 -0.62
N ALA A 76 -8.91 -2.57 -1.01
CA ALA A 76 -10.31 -2.85 -1.32
C ALA A 76 -11.23 -2.57 -0.13
N THR A 77 -10.87 -3.05 1.07
CA THR A 77 -11.59 -2.76 2.31
C THR A 77 -11.66 -1.25 2.59
N ALA A 78 -10.55 -0.53 2.46
CA ALA A 78 -10.53 0.92 2.68
C ALA A 78 -11.47 1.66 1.71
N ILE A 79 -11.51 1.25 0.44
CA ILE A 79 -12.41 1.81 -0.59
C ILE A 79 -13.87 1.47 -0.28
N GLN A 80 -14.17 0.23 0.12
CA GLN A 80 -15.53 -0.18 0.46
C GLN A 80 -16.07 0.54 1.70
N GLN A 81 -15.23 0.72 2.72
CA GLN A 81 -15.60 1.38 3.96
C GLN A 81 -15.78 2.90 3.79
N PHE A 82 -14.98 3.52 2.92
CA PHE A 82 -14.97 4.96 2.70
C PHE A 82 -15.12 5.28 1.19
N PRO A 83 -16.35 5.20 0.64
CA PRO A 83 -16.60 5.50 -0.77
C PRO A 83 -16.41 6.99 -1.11
N ASP A 84 -16.36 7.85 -0.10
CA ASP A 84 -16.32 9.31 -0.20
C ASP A 84 -14.94 9.89 0.19
N PHE A 85 -13.86 9.24 -0.27
CA PHE A 85 -12.51 9.76 -0.10
C PHE A 85 -12.39 11.23 -0.54
N ALA A 86 -11.69 12.03 0.27
CA ALA A 86 -11.33 13.40 -0.03
C ALA A 86 -9.80 13.58 -0.13
N PRO A 87 -9.32 14.62 -0.85
CA PRO A 87 -7.91 14.99 -0.80
C PRO A 87 -7.43 15.18 0.64
N GLY A 88 -6.30 14.57 0.98
CA GLY A 88 -5.71 14.64 2.32
C GLY A 88 -6.21 13.56 3.30
N ASP A 89 -7.18 12.73 2.92
CA ASP A 89 -7.54 11.55 3.71
C ASP A 89 -6.38 10.54 3.76
N THR A 90 -6.29 9.75 4.83
CA THR A 90 -5.44 8.55 4.90
C THR A 90 -6.08 7.56 5.86
N VAL A 91 -6.43 6.40 5.34
CA VAL A 91 -6.98 5.28 6.11
C VAL A 91 -5.83 4.44 6.67
N VAL A 92 -5.97 4.00 7.92
CA VAL A 92 -5.08 3.05 8.58
C VAL A 92 -5.86 1.78 8.95
N LEU A 93 -5.23 0.62 8.84
CA LEU A 93 -5.78 -0.67 9.26
C LEU A 93 -4.67 -1.72 9.50
N ASN A 94 -4.94 -2.69 10.36
CA ASN A 94 -4.13 -3.91 10.50
C ASN A 94 -4.98 -5.18 10.75
N ASP A 95 -6.31 -5.05 10.83
CA ASP A 95 -7.22 -6.15 11.12
C ASP A 95 -7.08 -7.27 10.08
N PRO A 96 -6.63 -8.49 10.48
CA PRO A 96 -6.40 -9.60 9.56
C PRO A 96 -7.68 -10.05 8.83
N PHE A 97 -8.85 -9.83 9.42
CA PHE A 97 -10.14 -10.17 8.81
C PHE A 97 -10.60 -9.12 7.79
N LEU A 98 -9.90 -8.00 7.68
CA LEU A 98 -10.22 -6.87 6.80
C LEU A 98 -9.04 -6.50 5.88
N GLY A 99 -8.13 -7.43 5.64
CA GLY A 99 -7.02 -7.31 4.67
C GLY A 99 -5.63 -7.17 5.29
N GLY A 100 -5.51 -7.16 6.62
CA GLY A 100 -4.23 -7.30 7.32
C GLY A 100 -3.64 -8.71 7.19
N ASN A 101 -2.34 -8.87 7.46
CA ASN A 101 -1.70 -10.20 7.58
C ASN A 101 -1.71 -10.69 9.03
N HIS A 102 -1.31 -9.79 9.92
CA HIS A 102 -1.24 -9.93 11.36
C HIS A 102 -1.16 -8.52 11.93
N LEU A 103 -1.40 -8.36 13.24
CA LEU A 103 -1.51 -7.05 13.85
C LEU A 103 -0.27 -6.14 13.73
N PRO A 104 0.97 -6.65 13.76
CA PRO A 104 2.17 -5.82 13.55
C PRO A 104 2.23 -5.09 12.21
N ASP A 105 1.61 -5.63 11.17
CA ASP A 105 1.65 -5.05 9.82
C ASP A 105 0.56 -3.99 9.67
N ILE A 106 0.92 -2.73 9.92
CA ILE A 106 -0.01 -1.61 9.80
C ILE A 106 0.04 -1.07 8.37
N THR A 107 -1.12 -1.06 7.70
CA THR A 107 -1.30 -0.54 6.34
C THR A 107 -1.86 0.87 6.36
N MET A 108 -1.32 1.77 5.54
CA MET A 108 -1.87 3.08 5.26
C MET A 108 -2.26 3.21 3.79
N VAL A 109 -3.48 3.68 3.53
CA VAL A 109 -4.04 3.89 2.18
C VAL A 109 -4.44 5.35 2.03
N SER A 110 -3.83 6.06 1.08
CA SER A 110 -4.09 7.48 0.82
C SER A 110 -4.57 7.66 -0.62
N PRO A 111 -5.71 8.34 -0.86
CA PRO A 111 -6.19 8.61 -2.21
C PRO A 111 -5.31 9.66 -2.89
N ILE A 112 -5.14 9.50 -4.19
CA ILE A 112 -4.42 10.43 -5.06
C ILE A 112 -5.46 11.16 -5.89
N PHE A 113 -5.53 12.48 -5.70
CA PHE A 113 -6.40 13.36 -6.48
C PHE A 113 -5.59 14.29 -7.37
N VAL A 114 -6.18 14.68 -8.50
CA VAL A 114 -5.72 15.79 -9.33
C VAL A 114 -6.85 16.78 -9.53
N GLU A 115 -6.53 18.06 -9.67
CA GLU A 115 -7.52 19.07 -10.04
C GLU A 115 -7.59 19.18 -11.57
N LEU A 116 -8.78 18.99 -12.12
CA LEU A 116 -9.07 19.17 -13.55
C LEU A 116 -10.34 19.99 -13.67
N GLU A 117 -10.26 21.11 -14.40
CA GLU A 117 -11.41 22.01 -14.64
C GLU A 117 -12.08 22.50 -13.35
N GLY A 118 -11.29 22.70 -12.28
CA GLY A 118 -11.78 23.12 -10.96
C GLY A 118 -12.40 22.00 -10.12
N GLU A 119 -12.38 20.76 -10.60
CA GLU A 119 -12.92 19.60 -9.87
C GLU A 119 -11.83 18.61 -9.47
N GLN A 120 -11.94 18.07 -8.26
CA GLN A 120 -11.05 17.02 -7.78
C GLN A 120 -11.41 15.68 -8.43
N ARG A 121 -10.42 15.02 -9.03
CA ARG A 121 -10.55 13.73 -9.71
C ARG A 121 -9.67 12.70 -9.05
N LEU A 122 -10.27 11.60 -8.58
CA LEU A 122 -9.52 10.45 -8.07
C LEU A 122 -8.78 9.76 -9.22
N VAL A 123 -7.47 9.60 -9.07
CA VAL A 123 -6.61 8.94 -10.08
C VAL A 123 -6.06 7.60 -9.61
N GLY A 124 -6.00 7.39 -8.30
CA GLY A 124 -5.49 6.15 -7.71
C GLY A 124 -5.27 6.26 -6.22
N PHE A 125 -4.51 5.32 -5.67
CA PHE A 125 -4.16 5.27 -4.25
C PHE A 125 -2.67 4.97 -4.09
N ALA A 126 -2.05 5.64 -3.13
CA ALA A 126 -0.73 5.26 -2.63
C ALA A 126 -0.95 4.46 -1.35
N ALA A 127 -0.32 3.30 -1.25
CA ALA A 127 -0.36 2.50 -0.04
C ALA A 127 1.02 2.05 0.39
N ASN A 128 1.18 1.91 1.70
CA ASN A 128 2.31 1.21 2.27
C ASN A 128 1.86 0.36 3.46
N ARG A 129 2.64 -0.67 3.74
CA ARG A 129 2.50 -1.52 4.92
C ARG A 129 3.86 -1.61 5.58
N ALA A 130 3.91 -1.44 6.89
CA ALA A 130 5.15 -1.52 7.64
C ALA A 130 4.94 -2.36 8.89
N HIS A 131 5.96 -3.13 9.25
CA HIS A 131 5.95 -3.99 10.42
C HIS A 131 6.37 -3.22 11.67
N HIS A 132 5.41 -2.96 12.55
CA HIS A 132 5.65 -2.30 13.83
C HIS A 132 6.10 -3.33 14.86
N ALA A 133 7.26 -3.09 15.49
CA ALA A 133 7.87 -4.05 16.41
C ALA A 133 7.03 -4.36 17.66
N ASP A 134 6.05 -3.51 17.99
CA ASP A 134 5.11 -3.73 19.09
C ASP A 134 3.82 -2.97 18.83
N VAL A 135 2.73 -3.72 18.87
CA VAL A 135 1.34 -3.24 18.71
C VAL A 135 0.52 -3.50 19.98
N GLY A 136 1.19 -3.61 21.13
CA GLY A 136 0.56 -3.98 22.40
C GLY A 136 0.53 -5.48 22.63
N GLY A 137 -0.59 -5.99 23.15
CA GLY A 137 -0.77 -7.43 23.39
C GLY A 137 -0.19 -7.91 24.71
N MET A 138 -0.25 -9.21 24.96
CA MET A 138 0.05 -9.81 26.25
C MET A 138 1.55 -9.83 26.61
N SER A 139 2.44 -9.79 25.62
CA SER A 139 3.89 -9.73 25.82
C SER A 139 4.55 -8.68 24.92
N PRO A 140 5.72 -8.14 25.30
CA PRO A 140 6.50 -7.26 24.42
C PRO A 140 6.91 -7.96 23.12
N GLY A 141 6.91 -7.22 22.01
CA GLY A 141 7.29 -7.70 20.68
C GLY A 141 6.12 -7.79 19.70
N SER A 142 6.38 -8.36 18.52
CA SER A 142 5.40 -8.41 17.43
C SER A 142 4.59 -9.71 17.36
N MET A 143 5.07 -10.83 17.92
CA MET A 143 4.38 -12.13 17.85
C MET A 143 4.38 -12.81 19.22
N PRO A 144 3.33 -12.60 20.05
CA PRO A 144 3.18 -13.32 21.31
C PRO A 144 2.75 -14.78 21.08
N ILE A 145 2.97 -15.64 22.07
CA ILE A 145 2.33 -16.97 22.12
C ILE A 145 0.89 -16.76 22.61
N ALA A 146 0.01 -16.38 21.68
CA ALA A 146 -1.38 -16.08 21.94
C ALA A 146 -2.31 -17.25 21.59
N THR A 147 -3.48 -17.25 22.23
CA THR A 147 -4.58 -18.21 21.99
C THR A 147 -5.80 -17.56 21.34
N GLU A 148 -5.85 -16.24 21.33
CA GLU A 148 -6.88 -15.43 20.66
C GLU A 148 -6.27 -14.09 20.21
N ILE A 149 -6.82 -13.51 19.15
CA ILE A 149 -6.30 -12.29 18.51
C ILE A 149 -6.24 -11.09 19.47
N TYR A 150 -7.13 -11.01 20.47
CA TYR A 150 -7.14 -9.93 21.46
C TYR A 150 -5.90 -9.92 22.37
N GLN A 151 -5.20 -11.05 22.45
CA GLN A 151 -3.92 -11.16 23.17
C GLN A 151 -2.74 -10.69 22.30
N GLU A 152 -2.92 -10.57 20.99
CA GLU A 152 -1.85 -10.23 20.05
C GLU A 152 -1.55 -8.73 19.97
N GLY A 153 -2.54 -7.88 20.26
CA GLY A 153 -2.35 -6.44 20.19
C GLY A 153 -3.61 -5.65 19.84
N ILE A 154 -3.42 -4.38 19.52
CA ILE A 154 -4.49 -3.53 19.04
C ILE A 154 -4.94 -3.97 17.64
N ILE A 155 -6.24 -4.19 17.50
CA ILE A 155 -6.91 -4.40 16.23
C ILE A 155 -7.41 -3.04 15.76
N ILE A 156 -6.88 -2.57 14.63
CA ILE A 156 -7.19 -1.31 13.99
C ILE A 156 -8.09 -1.63 12.79
N PRO A 157 -9.42 -1.43 12.93
CA PRO A 157 -10.30 -1.49 11.77
C PRO A 157 -9.96 -0.33 10.81
N PRO A 158 -10.46 -0.34 9.57
CA PRO A 158 -10.28 0.77 8.65
C PRO A 158 -10.83 2.07 9.24
N ILE A 159 -9.94 3.00 9.56
CA ILE A 159 -10.29 4.33 10.08
C ILE A 159 -9.48 5.39 9.34
N LYS A 160 -10.09 6.55 9.08
CA LYS A 160 -9.35 7.74 8.61
C LYS A 160 -8.50 8.29 9.76
N LEU A 161 -7.20 8.01 9.76
CA LEU A 161 -6.26 8.57 10.75
C LEU A 161 -5.90 10.01 10.41
N TRP A 162 -5.87 10.34 9.12
CA TRP A 162 -5.98 11.72 8.64
C TRP A 162 -7.26 11.87 7.83
N GLU A 163 -7.99 12.94 8.09
CA GLU A 163 -9.20 13.32 7.38
C GLU A 163 -9.02 14.74 6.84
N ARG A 164 -9.06 14.89 5.51
CA ARG A 164 -8.82 16.16 4.81
C ARG A 164 -7.53 16.86 5.24
N GLY A 165 -6.49 16.08 5.53
CA GLY A 165 -5.18 16.56 5.96
C GLY A 165 -5.03 16.77 7.48
N GLU A 166 -6.12 16.71 8.23
CA GLU A 166 -6.12 16.87 9.69
C GLU A 166 -5.98 15.54 10.40
N LEU A 167 -5.08 15.47 11.40
CA LEU A 167 -4.88 14.28 12.20
C LEU A 167 -6.08 14.02 13.12
N ASN A 168 -6.65 12.83 13.05
CA ASN A 168 -7.57 12.34 14.07
C ASN A 168 -6.80 12.04 15.37
N ARG A 169 -6.71 13.08 16.22
CA ARG A 169 -5.93 13.03 17.47
C ARG A 169 -6.47 11.99 18.44
N ALA A 170 -7.78 11.75 18.46
CA ALA A 170 -8.40 10.76 19.34
C ALA A 170 -8.03 9.34 18.91
N ALA A 171 -8.12 9.03 17.61
CA ALA A 171 -7.70 7.74 17.07
C ALA A 171 -6.20 7.49 17.30
N MET A 172 -5.35 8.49 17.01
CA MET A 172 -3.92 8.42 17.29
C MET A 172 -3.64 8.18 18.78
N ALA A 173 -4.31 8.90 19.68
CA ALA A 173 -4.13 8.72 21.12
C ALA A 173 -4.54 7.30 21.57
N LEU A 174 -5.62 6.74 21.03
CA LEU A 174 -6.03 5.36 21.32
C LEU A 174 -5.00 4.34 20.83
N ILE A 175 -4.49 4.48 19.60
CA ILE A 175 -3.43 3.60 19.07
C ILE A 175 -2.18 3.68 19.96
N LEU A 176 -1.68 4.89 20.21
CA LEU A 176 -0.45 5.09 20.96
C LEU A 176 -0.57 4.70 22.45
N ARG A 177 -1.77 4.75 23.03
CA ARG A 177 -1.97 4.30 24.42
C ARG A 177 -1.86 2.78 24.57
N ASN A 178 -2.08 2.03 23.50
CA ASN A 178 -2.08 0.57 23.52
C ASN A 178 -0.73 -0.06 23.12
N VAL A 179 0.33 0.74 22.96
CA VAL A 179 1.66 0.26 22.60
C VAL A 179 2.71 0.64 23.64
N ARG A 180 3.78 -0.15 23.76
CA ARG A 180 4.82 0.04 24.79
C ARG A 180 5.78 1.21 24.49
N THR A 181 5.90 1.59 23.23
CA THR A 181 6.87 2.54 22.69
C THR A 181 6.13 3.58 21.79
N PRO A 182 5.37 4.50 22.41
CA PRO A 182 4.43 5.38 21.69
C PRO A 182 5.11 6.47 20.85
N GLU A 183 6.30 6.96 21.24
CA GLU A 183 7.01 7.97 20.46
C GLU A 183 7.56 7.37 19.15
N GLU A 184 8.12 6.17 19.21
CA GLU A 184 8.57 5.41 18.02
C GLU A 184 7.39 5.12 17.08
N ARG A 185 6.27 4.61 17.63
CA ARG A 185 5.07 4.32 16.82
C ARG A 185 4.52 5.56 16.15
N ARG A 186 4.50 6.70 16.85
CA ARG A 186 4.09 7.98 16.24
C ARG A 186 5.03 8.39 15.12
N GLY A 187 6.34 8.22 15.32
CA GLY A 187 7.36 8.46 14.31
C GLY A 187 7.14 7.61 13.06
N ASP A 188 6.96 6.30 13.24
CA ASP A 188 6.75 5.34 12.15
C ASP A 188 5.43 5.59 11.41
N LEU A 189 4.31 5.82 12.11
CA LEU A 189 3.04 6.18 11.46
C LEU A 189 3.16 7.48 10.65
N THR A 190 3.92 8.46 11.14
CA THR A 190 4.18 9.71 10.42
C THR A 190 5.09 9.47 9.20
N ALA A 191 6.07 8.57 9.30
CA ALA A 191 6.93 8.14 8.20
C ALA A 191 6.13 7.43 7.10
N GLN A 192 5.18 6.57 7.48
CA GLN A 192 4.24 5.92 6.55
C GLN A 192 3.39 6.97 5.80
N LEU A 193 2.85 7.98 6.49
CA LEU A 193 2.14 9.07 5.83
C LEU A 193 3.04 9.83 4.84
N ALA A 194 4.28 10.13 5.24
CA ALA A 194 5.25 10.84 4.40
C ALA A 194 5.59 10.03 3.13
N ALA A 195 5.72 8.71 3.25
CA ALA A 195 5.90 7.81 2.11
C ALA A 195 4.72 7.90 1.12
N ASN A 196 3.47 7.80 1.62
CA ASN A 196 2.29 7.96 0.77
C ASN A 196 2.21 9.35 0.11
N ARG A 197 2.58 10.42 0.82
CA ARG A 197 2.66 11.78 0.24
C ARG A 197 3.69 11.91 -0.88
N THR A 198 4.81 11.19 -0.79
CA THR A 198 5.77 11.09 -1.91
C THR A 198 5.12 10.41 -3.11
N GLY A 199 4.42 9.29 -2.91
CA GLY A 199 3.68 8.61 -3.97
C GLY A 199 2.63 9.50 -4.63
N ILE A 200 1.80 10.18 -3.83
CA ILE A 200 0.79 11.14 -4.28
C ILE A 200 1.42 12.19 -5.21
N ARG A 201 2.47 12.89 -4.74
CA ARG A 201 3.13 13.95 -5.51
C ARG A 201 3.66 13.44 -6.84
N ARG A 202 4.36 12.29 -6.84
CA ARG A 202 4.96 11.74 -8.06
C ARG A 202 3.92 11.25 -9.06
N VAL A 203 2.84 10.63 -8.60
CA VAL A 203 1.75 10.25 -9.50
C VAL A 203 1.07 11.49 -10.07
N GLN A 204 0.87 12.55 -9.29
CA GLN A 204 0.35 13.83 -9.80
C GLN A 204 1.26 14.43 -10.89
N GLU A 205 2.59 14.37 -10.72
CA GLU A 205 3.56 14.77 -11.75
C GLU A 205 3.43 13.93 -13.03
N LEU A 206 3.23 12.62 -12.91
CA LEU A 206 3.00 11.73 -14.06
C LEU A 206 1.67 12.05 -14.75
N VAL A 207 0.59 12.25 -14.00
CA VAL A 207 -0.72 12.63 -14.57
C VAL A 207 -0.64 14.00 -15.25
N SER A 208 0.13 14.95 -14.72
CA SER A 208 0.37 16.25 -15.36
C SER A 208 1.11 16.09 -16.70
N ARG A 209 2.05 15.15 -16.79
CA ARG A 209 2.83 14.88 -18.01
C ARG A 209 2.03 14.16 -19.10
N TYR A 210 1.26 13.13 -18.75
CA TYR A 210 0.54 12.29 -19.72
C TYR A 210 -0.91 12.76 -19.96
N GLY A 211 -1.49 13.47 -19.02
CA GLY A 211 -2.94 13.69 -18.94
C GLY A 211 -3.67 12.47 -18.37
N LEU A 212 -4.82 12.71 -17.73
CA LEU A 212 -5.56 11.67 -16.99
C LEU A 212 -5.99 10.49 -17.86
N ALA A 213 -6.50 10.75 -19.08
CA ALA A 213 -6.97 9.70 -19.97
C ALA A 213 -5.84 8.74 -20.38
N GLN A 214 -4.68 9.29 -20.75
CA GLN A 214 -3.52 8.47 -21.14
C GLN A 214 -2.94 7.74 -19.93
N PHE A 215 -2.84 8.39 -18.77
CA PHE A 215 -2.38 7.77 -17.54
C PHE A 215 -3.21 6.53 -17.18
N ARG A 216 -4.55 6.65 -17.19
CA ARG A 216 -5.45 5.52 -16.91
C ARG A 216 -5.29 4.39 -17.92
N ALA A 217 -5.23 4.72 -19.20
CA ALA A 217 -5.08 3.73 -20.26
C ALA A 217 -3.72 3.00 -20.19
N LEU A 218 -2.65 3.68 -19.76
CA LEU A 218 -1.36 3.07 -19.50
C LEU A 218 -1.39 2.15 -18.26
N CYS A 219 -2.09 2.53 -17.18
CA CYS A 219 -2.31 1.64 -16.04
C CYS A 219 -3.04 0.35 -16.46
N ASP A 220 -4.10 0.47 -17.26
CA ASP A 220 -4.84 -0.67 -17.82
C ASP A 220 -3.93 -1.57 -18.67
N ALA A 221 -3.13 -0.96 -19.54
CA ALA A 221 -2.19 -1.68 -20.40
C ALA A 221 -1.13 -2.44 -19.59
N LEU A 222 -0.59 -1.85 -18.50
CA LEU A 222 0.36 -2.53 -17.63
C LEU A 222 -0.25 -3.75 -16.93
N ILE A 223 -1.48 -3.61 -16.42
CA ILE A 223 -2.18 -4.72 -15.76
C ILE A 223 -2.46 -5.84 -16.77
N ALA A 224 -2.95 -5.50 -17.97
CA ALA A 224 -3.18 -6.48 -19.04
C ALA A 224 -1.88 -7.15 -19.50
N TYR A 225 -0.77 -6.40 -19.55
CA TYR A 225 0.55 -6.94 -19.86
C TYR A 225 1.01 -7.98 -18.83
N ALA A 226 0.86 -7.67 -17.53
CA ALA A 226 1.19 -8.58 -16.43
C ALA A 226 0.34 -9.86 -16.46
N GLU A 227 -0.95 -9.75 -16.77
CA GLU A 227 -1.86 -10.89 -16.95
C GLU A 227 -1.40 -11.82 -18.08
N ARG A 228 -1.05 -11.28 -19.25
CA ARG A 228 -0.56 -12.09 -20.38
C ARG A 228 0.72 -12.84 -20.04
N ILE A 229 1.68 -12.17 -19.38
CA ILE A 229 2.93 -12.82 -18.95
C ILE A 229 2.64 -13.95 -17.97
N THR A 230 1.76 -13.69 -16.99
CA THR A 230 1.38 -14.69 -15.99
C THR A 230 0.71 -15.89 -16.66
N ARG A 231 -0.22 -15.66 -17.58
CA ARG A 231 -0.90 -16.71 -18.36
C ARG A 231 0.08 -17.52 -19.21
N ALA A 232 1.01 -16.86 -19.89
CA ALA A 232 2.04 -17.54 -20.69
C ALA A 232 2.98 -18.38 -19.81
N THR A 233 3.36 -17.86 -18.64
CA THR A 233 4.17 -18.60 -17.66
C THR A 233 3.43 -19.84 -17.17
N ILE A 234 2.16 -19.72 -16.78
CA ILE A 234 1.33 -20.86 -16.35
C ILE A 234 1.20 -21.88 -17.47
N ALA A 235 0.95 -21.45 -18.71
CA ALA A 235 0.82 -22.34 -19.87
C ALA A 235 2.12 -23.09 -20.21
N SER A 236 3.28 -22.62 -19.74
CA SER A 236 4.57 -23.31 -19.91
C SER A 236 4.77 -24.47 -18.93
N ILE A 237 3.96 -24.53 -17.86
CA ILE A 237 4.01 -25.62 -16.88
C ILE A 237 3.31 -26.83 -17.52
N PRO A 238 3.94 -28.03 -17.56
CA PRO A 238 3.31 -29.22 -18.13
C PRO A 238 1.98 -29.57 -17.44
N ASP A 239 1.00 -30.01 -18.24
CA ASP A 239 -0.26 -30.51 -17.70
C ASP A 239 0.00 -31.68 -16.76
N GLY A 240 -0.48 -31.57 -15.52
CA GLY A 240 -0.25 -32.58 -14.49
C GLY A 240 -0.83 -32.19 -13.15
N VAL A 241 -0.72 -33.11 -12.19
CA VAL A 241 -1.11 -32.87 -10.80
C VAL A 241 0.13 -32.88 -9.93
N TYR A 242 0.51 -31.72 -9.43
CA TYR A 242 1.65 -31.51 -8.55
C TYR A 242 1.18 -31.54 -7.10
N ARG A 243 1.89 -32.28 -6.23
CA ARG A 243 1.57 -32.37 -4.78
C ARG A 243 2.86 -32.26 -3.96
N PHE A 244 2.76 -31.62 -2.80
CA PHE A 244 3.83 -31.51 -1.82
C PHE A 244 3.22 -31.58 -0.41
N THR A 245 4.03 -31.92 0.59
CA THR A 245 3.63 -31.95 2.01
C THR A 245 4.81 -31.43 2.83
N ASP A 246 4.53 -30.51 3.75
CA ASP A 246 5.48 -29.91 4.67
C ASP A 246 5.00 -30.03 6.11
N TYR A 247 5.91 -29.91 7.08
CA TYR A 247 5.61 -29.99 8.51
C TYR A 247 6.30 -28.84 9.25
N LEU A 248 5.62 -28.26 10.22
CA LEU A 248 6.12 -27.21 11.11
C LEU A 248 5.95 -27.70 12.55
N ASP A 249 6.97 -27.54 13.39
CA ASP A 249 7.03 -28.04 14.77
C ASP A 249 6.46 -27.07 15.82
#